data_AF-A0A9D4GY25-F1
#
_entry.id   AF-A0A9D4GY25-F1
#
_cell.length_a   1.000
_cell.length_b   1.000
_cell.length_c   1.000
_cell.angle_alpha   90.00
_cell.angle_beta   90.00
_cell.angle_gamma   90.00
#
_symmetry.space_group_name_H-M   'P 1'
#
loop_
_entity.id
_entity.type
_entity.pdbx_description
1 polymer ?
#
loop_
_entity_poly.entity_id
_entity_poly.type
_entity_poly.pdbx_seq_one_letter_code
_entity_poly.pdbx_strand_id
1 'polypeptide(L)'
;MYRIVENTAFVNITAPARGEYCLEIYANDPSTEGTSLVHVAQYMIECNEDVKAEPLPKLPGGYLGEKPKFIQLGLTTLSHQNPVIDLEKNSVEIRLTLAKDISLIAELIHAASNEVYSNCVFTQTQGSVVRIAVVMPNTGFYKLQLYCKPVADTSNQFAGVYNYLINCKKITQPVHPFPTQYEQWEEGCLLETPMYLHRDYGNEVLFRVAVPKATAVAVIAGDKWTHLQASQTGIWEGKVKLGSFYDKETEVTVNAKYSGGSKRYSTLLKYNN
;
A
#
# COMPACT_ATOMS: atom_id res chain seq x y z
N MET A 1 8.12 -6.16 20.69
CA MET A 1 8.40 -5.90 19.25
C MET A 1 9.42 -4.78 19.18
N TYR A 2 10.41 -4.84 18.29
CA TYR A 2 11.35 -3.73 18.10
C TYR A 2 11.45 -3.30 16.63
N ARG A 3 11.93 -2.09 16.41
CA ARG A 3 12.22 -1.52 15.10
C ARG A 3 13.36 -0.51 15.22
N ILE A 4 14.01 -0.24 14.10
CA ILE A 4 15.01 0.82 13.98
C ILE A 4 14.42 1.89 13.06
N VAL A 5 14.47 3.15 13.50
CA VAL A 5 14.13 4.30 12.66
C VAL A 5 15.37 5.19 12.67
N GLU A 6 15.97 5.37 11.49
CA GLU A 6 17.27 6.02 11.32
C GLU A 6 18.33 5.35 12.22
N ASN A 7 18.81 6.04 13.26
CA ASN A 7 19.82 5.54 14.19
C ASN A 7 19.26 5.27 15.60
N THR A 8 17.93 5.19 15.74
CA THR A 8 17.26 4.96 17.04
C THR A 8 16.53 3.63 17.05
N ALA A 9 16.84 2.79 18.05
CA ALA A 9 16.09 1.57 18.31
C ALA A 9 14.87 1.87 19.19
N PHE A 10 13.69 1.46 18.73
CA PHE A 10 12.45 1.55 19.49
C PHE A 10 11.98 0.15 19.87
N VAL A 11 11.68 -0.04 21.16
CA VAL A 11 11.12 -1.29 21.68
C VAL A 11 9.72 -1.00 22.22
N ASN A 12 8.72 -1.65 21.61
CA ASN A 12 7.34 -1.60 22.07
C ASN A 12 7.03 -2.88 22.85
N ILE A 13 6.55 -2.67 24.07
CA ILE A 13 6.13 -3.69 25.02
C ILE A 13 4.69 -3.44 25.42
N THR A 14 3.95 -4.52 25.64
CA THR A 14 2.62 -4.49 26.25
C THR A 14 2.69 -5.40 27.46
N ALA A 15 2.48 -4.85 28.65
CA ALA A 15 2.39 -5.65 29.87
C ALA A 15 1.15 -6.57 29.77
N PRO A 16 1.27 -7.88 30.03
CA PRO A 16 0.14 -8.81 29.88
C PRO A 16 -0.94 -8.63 30.95
N ALA A 17 -0.59 -8.08 32.12
CA ALA A 17 -1.50 -7.78 33.22
C ALA A 17 -0.85 -6.75 34.17
N ARG A 18 -1.55 -6.41 35.27
CA ARG A 18 -0.95 -5.70 36.40
C ARG A 18 0.19 -6.51 37.01
N GLY A 19 1.33 -5.87 37.27
CA GLY A 19 2.49 -6.51 37.90
C GLY A 19 3.83 -5.90 37.49
N GLU A 20 4.91 -6.54 37.96
CA GLU A 20 6.28 -6.16 37.65
C GLU A 20 6.87 -7.08 36.58
N TYR A 21 7.57 -6.51 35.60
CA TYR A 21 8.16 -7.21 34.48
C TYR A 21 9.59 -6.76 34.25
N CYS A 22 10.48 -7.70 33.95
CA CYS A 22 11.83 -7.41 33.51
C CYS A 22 11.91 -7.43 31.98
N LEU A 23 12.42 -6.35 31.39
CA LEU A 23 12.80 -6.31 29.98
C LEU A 23 14.32 -6.33 29.88
N GLU A 24 14.86 -7.35 29.24
CA GLU A 24 16.27 -7.48 28.91
C GLU A 24 16.45 -7.29 27.41
N ILE A 25 17.38 -6.42 27.03
CA ILE A 25 17.74 -6.14 25.66
C ILE A 25 19.13 -6.69 25.41
N TYR A 26 19.22 -7.53 24.39
CA TYR A 26 20.47 -8.08 23.91
C TYR A 26 20.74 -7.58 22.49
N ALA A 27 22.00 -7.29 22.20
CA ALA A 27 22.44 -6.84 20.87
C ALA A 27 23.69 -7.61 20.45
N ASN A 28 23.97 -7.56 19.15
CA ASN A 28 25.14 -8.16 18.56
C ASN A 28 26.10 -7.07 18.08
N ASP A 29 27.40 -7.27 18.26
CA ASP A 29 28.42 -6.40 17.66
C ASP A 29 28.74 -6.92 16.25
N PRO A 30 28.39 -6.17 15.18
CA PRO A 30 28.64 -6.57 13.80
C PRO A 30 30.12 -6.85 13.50
N SER A 31 31.06 -6.30 14.28
CA SER A 31 32.50 -6.50 14.12
C SER A 31 33.01 -7.86 14.63
N THR A 32 32.19 -8.60 15.39
CA THR A 32 32.58 -9.85 16.07
C THR A 32 31.99 -11.12 15.43
N GLU A 33 31.60 -11.06 14.16
CA GLU A 33 31.01 -12.16 13.38
C GLU A 33 29.79 -12.84 14.02
N GLY A 34 29.10 -12.14 14.91
CA GLY A 34 27.71 -12.47 15.22
C GLY A 34 27.47 -13.67 16.13
N THR A 35 28.50 -14.27 16.73
CA THR A 35 28.39 -15.58 17.40
C THR A 35 27.71 -15.55 18.78
N SER A 36 27.57 -14.38 19.42
CA SER A 36 26.84 -14.26 20.69
C SER A 36 26.12 -12.92 20.82
N LEU A 37 24.96 -12.94 21.48
CA LEU A 37 24.23 -11.74 21.87
C LEU A 37 24.74 -11.26 23.23
N VAL A 38 25.08 -9.97 23.34
CA VAL A 38 25.55 -9.34 24.58
C VAL A 38 24.37 -8.59 25.21
N HIS A 39 24.25 -8.69 26.54
CA HIS A 39 23.26 -7.92 27.29
C HIS A 39 23.64 -6.44 27.29
N VAL A 40 22.77 -5.59 26.74
CA VAL A 40 23.07 -4.15 26.56
C VAL A 40 22.21 -3.24 27.43
N ALA A 41 21.02 -3.66 27.85
CA ALA A 41 20.17 -2.89 28.74
C ALA A 41 19.14 -3.77 29.46
N GLN A 42 18.78 -3.37 30.68
CA GLN A 42 17.73 -3.99 31.48
C GLN A 42 16.82 -2.91 32.04
N TYR A 43 15.52 -3.18 32.05
CA TYR A 43 14.50 -2.29 32.60
C TYR A 43 13.56 -3.08 33.49
N MET A 44 13.22 -2.50 34.65
CA MET A 44 12.08 -2.94 35.45
C MET A 44 10.86 -2.13 35.00
N ILE A 45 9.78 -2.82 34.66
CA ILE A 45 8.53 -2.24 34.19
C ILE A 45 7.45 -2.59 35.20
N GLU A 46 6.89 -1.58 35.84
CA GLU A 46 5.77 -1.72 36.76
C GLU A 46 4.48 -1.32 36.03
N CYS A 47 3.57 -2.28 35.88
CA CYS A 47 2.23 -2.05 35.37
C CYS A 47 1.25 -2.01 36.54
N ASN A 48 0.74 -0.81 36.84
CA ASN A 48 -0.15 -0.56 37.98
C ASN A 48 -1.65 -0.65 37.63
N GLU A 49 -1.97 -0.99 36.38
CA GLU A 49 -3.33 -1.02 35.87
C GLU A 49 -3.72 -2.44 35.46
N ASP A 50 -5.00 -2.78 35.60
CA ASP A 50 -5.55 -4.02 35.03
C ASP A 50 -5.75 -3.84 33.53
N VAL A 51 -4.71 -4.17 32.76
CA VAL A 51 -4.70 -4.02 31.30
C VAL A 51 -5.30 -5.25 30.63
N LYS A 52 -6.29 -5.04 29.74
CA LYS A 52 -6.62 -6.03 28.71
C LYS A 52 -5.67 -5.85 27.54
N ALA A 53 -4.51 -6.51 27.62
CA ALA A 53 -3.48 -6.38 26.61
C ALA A 53 -3.95 -6.97 25.27
N GLU A 54 -3.98 -6.14 24.22
CA GLU A 54 -3.97 -6.66 22.85
C GLU A 54 -2.55 -7.15 22.54
N PRO A 55 -2.35 -8.45 22.27
CA PRO A 55 -1.02 -8.97 22.01
C PRO A 55 -0.48 -8.39 20.71
N LEU A 56 0.74 -7.85 20.77
CA LEU A 56 1.46 -7.44 19.57
C LEU A 56 1.71 -8.65 18.66
N PRO A 57 1.63 -8.49 17.34
CA PRO A 57 1.89 -9.60 16.42
C PRO A 57 3.34 -10.09 16.57
N LYS A 58 3.52 -11.40 16.47
CA LYS A 58 4.84 -12.02 16.44
C LYS A 58 5.46 -11.78 15.07
N LEU A 59 6.50 -10.95 15.03
CA LEU A 59 7.23 -10.60 13.81
C LEU A 59 8.68 -11.08 13.89
N PRO A 60 9.30 -11.50 12.77
CA PRO A 60 10.73 -11.80 12.74
C PRO A 60 11.59 -10.61 13.20
N GLY A 61 12.78 -10.90 13.72
CA GLY A 61 13.77 -9.87 14.04
C GLY A 61 14.11 -9.03 12.80
N GLY A 62 14.18 -7.71 12.94
CA GLY A 62 14.45 -6.79 11.84
C GLY A 62 13.36 -6.75 10.76
N TYR A 63 12.17 -7.29 11.01
CA TYR A 63 11.10 -7.38 10.02
C TYR A 63 10.56 -6.00 9.61
N LEU A 64 10.38 -5.07 10.55
CA LEU A 64 9.80 -3.76 10.29
C LEU A 64 10.81 -2.76 9.73
N GLY A 65 10.30 -1.76 9.02
CA GLY A 65 11.10 -0.68 8.46
C GLY A 65 11.84 -1.06 7.19
N GLU A 66 12.86 -0.26 6.92
CA GLU A 66 13.71 -0.36 5.74
C GLU A 66 14.39 -1.73 5.64
N LYS A 67 14.59 -2.18 4.42
CA LYS A 67 15.39 -3.37 4.07
C LYS A 67 16.61 -2.92 3.27
N PRO A 68 17.67 -3.73 3.18
CA PRO A 68 18.92 -3.32 2.51
C PRO A 68 18.72 -2.78 1.07
N LYS A 69 17.74 -3.29 0.33
CA LYS A 69 17.46 -2.83 -1.04
C LYS A 69 16.71 -1.49 -1.13
N PHE A 70 16.14 -0.97 -0.03
CA PHE A 70 15.37 0.28 -0.03
C PHE A 70 16.20 1.45 -0.58
N ILE A 71 17.34 1.74 0.08
CA ILE A 71 18.23 2.82 -0.31
C ILE A 71 18.94 2.50 -1.64
N GLN A 72 19.33 1.24 -1.87
CA GLN A 72 20.01 0.81 -3.11
C GLN A 72 19.15 1.07 -4.36
N LEU A 73 17.83 0.91 -4.24
CA LEU A 73 16.86 1.20 -5.28
C LEU A 73 16.42 2.67 -5.34
N GLY A 74 17.00 3.54 -4.50
CA GLY A 74 16.76 4.98 -4.53
C GLY A 74 15.43 5.40 -3.90
N LEU A 75 14.92 4.62 -2.93
CA LEU A 75 13.71 4.95 -2.19
C LEU A 75 14.02 5.81 -0.97
N THR A 76 13.09 6.69 -0.63
CA THR A 76 13.09 7.41 0.66
C THR A 76 11.66 7.59 1.15
N THR A 77 11.46 7.54 2.46
CA THR A 77 10.14 7.78 3.07
C THR A 77 9.85 9.29 3.09
N LEU A 78 8.76 9.70 2.43
CA LEU A 78 8.26 11.08 2.49
C LEU A 78 7.23 11.26 3.62
N SER A 79 6.57 10.17 3.99
CA SER A 79 5.64 10.09 5.13
C SER A 79 5.93 8.82 5.92
N HIS A 80 5.51 8.79 7.19
CA HIS A 80 5.54 7.58 8.02
C HIS A 80 6.93 6.91 8.07
N GLN A 81 7.97 7.68 8.39
CA GLN A 81 9.33 7.12 8.61
C GLN A 81 9.35 6.03 9.69
N ASN A 82 8.46 6.14 10.68
CA ASN A 82 8.21 5.10 11.65
C ASN A 82 7.34 4.00 11.01
N PRO A 83 7.81 2.73 10.92
CA PRO A 83 7.07 1.66 10.27
C PRO A 83 5.88 1.16 11.08
N VAL A 84 5.69 1.61 12.33
CA VAL A 84 4.50 1.30 13.14
C VAL A 84 3.54 2.48 13.09
N ILE A 85 2.34 2.24 12.57
CA ILE A 85 1.30 3.25 12.36
C ILE A 85 0.06 2.86 13.15
N ASP A 86 -0.31 3.65 14.16
CA ASP A 86 -1.59 3.52 14.86
C ASP A 86 -2.63 4.43 14.23
N LEU A 87 -3.80 3.88 13.88
CA LEU A 87 -4.88 4.62 13.24
C LEU A 87 -6.17 4.56 14.05
N GLU A 88 -6.78 5.72 14.25
CA GLU A 88 -8.15 5.89 14.77
C GLU A 88 -9.21 5.91 13.64
N LYS A 89 -8.82 5.46 12.45
CA LYS A 89 -9.61 5.32 11.24
C LYS A 89 -9.11 4.13 10.42
N ASN A 90 -9.85 3.72 9.40
CA ASN A 90 -9.49 2.55 8.59
C ASN A 90 -8.82 2.88 7.25
N SER A 91 -8.17 4.04 7.12
CA SER A 91 -7.45 4.38 5.90
C SER A 91 -6.19 5.21 6.16
N VAL A 92 -5.17 5.00 5.33
CA VAL A 92 -3.91 5.75 5.35
C VAL A 92 -3.35 5.87 3.93
N GLU A 93 -2.67 6.98 3.65
CA GLU A 93 -1.86 7.15 2.45
C GLU A 93 -0.39 7.23 2.87
N ILE A 94 0.44 6.34 2.32
CA ILE A 94 1.89 6.32 2.52
C ILE A 94 2.55 6.89 1.26
N ARG A 95 3.50 7.79 1.45
CA ARG A 95 4.24 8.46 0.37
C ARG A 95 5.73 8.14 0.45
N LEU A 96 6.29 7.77 -0.69
CA LEU A 96 7.71 7.53 -0.90
C LEU A 96 8.21 8.41 -2.05
N THR A 97 9.48 8.80 -2.02
CA THR A 97 10.15 9.38 -3.18
C THR A 97 11.00 8.33 -3.89
N LEU A 98 11.05 8.43 -5.22
CA LEU A 98 11.84 7.60 -6.11
C LEU A 98 12.96 8.44 -6.73
N ALA A 99 14.20 7.99 -6.62
CA ALA A 99 15.34 8.56 -7.34
C ALA A 99 15.68 7.81 -8.64
N LYS A 100 15.01 6.67 -8.90
CA LYS A 100 15.20 5.80 -10.06
C LYS A 100 13.85 5.31 -10.56
N ASP A 101 13.78 4.95 -11.83
CA ASP A 101 12.59 4.33 -12.42
C ASP A 101 12.43 2.91 -11.88
N ILE A 102 11.47 2.73 -10.97
CA ILE A 102 11.19 1.46 -10.33
C ILE A 102 9.72 1.05 -10.49
N SER A 103 9.49 -0.25 -10.57
CA SER A 103 8.18 -0.86 -10.38
C SER A 103 8.01 -1.21 -8.91
N LEU A 104 6.89 -0.80 -8.31
CA LEU A 104 6.56 -1.04 -6.90
C LEU A 104 5.27 -1.86 -6.80
N ILE A 105 5.32 -2.90 -5.98
CA ILE A 105 4.16 -3.70 -5.56
C ILE A 105 4.01 -3.54 -4.06
N ALA A 106 2.77 -3.42 -3.60
CA ALA A 106 2.43 -3.32 -2.20
C ALA A 106 1.39 -4.38 -1.84
N GLU A 107 1.64 -5.13 -0.76
CA GLU A 107 0.78 -6.21 -0.29
C GLU A 107 0.32 -5.93 1.14
N LEU A 108 -0.99 -5.90 1.37
CA LEU A 108 -1.59 -5.75 2.69
C LEU A 108 -2.02 -7.12 3.22
N ILE A 109 -1.52 -7.49 4.40
CA ILE A 109 -1.73 -8.81 4.99
C ILE A 109 -2.23 -8.63 6.43
N HIS A 110 -3.36 -9.22 6.79
CA HIS A 110 -3.80 -9.21 8.19
C HIS A 110 -2.86 -10.06 9.04
N ALA A 111 -2.33 -9.48 10.13
CA ALA A 111 -1.20 -10.05 10.85
C ALA A 111 -1.55 -11.36 11.59
N ALA A 112 -2.80 -11.53 12.02
CA ALA A 112 -3.24 -12.72 12.74
C ALA A 112 -3.66 -13.87 11.82
N SER A 113 -4.42 -13.58 10.75
CA SER A 113 -4.92 -14.61 9.83
C SER A 113 -4.00 -14.91 8.64
N ASN A 114 -3.04 -14.03 8.36
CA ASN A 114 -2.25 -14.01 7.13
C ASN A 114 -3.08 -13.91 5.84
N GLU A 115 -4.33 -13.45 5.94
CA GLU A 115 -5.16 -13.15 4.79
C GLU A 115 -4.61 -11.94 4.03
N VAL A 116 -4.53 -12.07 2.71
CA VAL A 116 -4.01 -11.05 1.80
C VAL A 116 -5.17 -10.23 1.22
N TYR A 117 -5.07 -8.91 1.32
CA TYR A 117 -6.09 -7.97 0.87
C TYR A 117 -5.57 -7.12 -0.29
N SER A 118 -5.39 -7.73 -1.47
CA SER A 118 -4.83 -7.08 -2.66
C SER A 118 -5.65 -5.86 -3.13
N ASN A 119 -6.98 -5.93 -3.06
CA ASN A 119 -7.87 -4.83 -3.47
C ASN A 119 -8.04 -3.74 -2.41
N CYS A 120 -7.30 -3.83 -1.30
CA CYS A 120 -7.28 -2.83 -0.23
C CYS A 120 -6.05 -1.92 -0.29
N VAL A 121 -5.24 -2.06 -1.35
CA VAL A 121 -4.07 -1.23 -1.62
C VAL A 121 -4.18 -0.67 -3.03
N PHE A 122 -3.84 0.60 -3.21
CA PHE A 122 -3.75 1.23 -4.51
C PHE A 122 -2.49 2.07 -4.62
N THR A 123 -1.69 1.81 -5.64
CA THR A 123 -0.39 2.48 -5.86
C THR A 123 -0.47 3.43 -7.04
N GLN A 124 -0.07 4.68 -6.87
CA GLN A 124 -0.07 5.70 -7.91
C GLN A 124 1.27 6.43 -7.92
N THR A 125 1.73 6.83 -9.10
CA THR A 125 2.99 7.57 -9.25
C THR A 125 2.73 8.93 -9.87
N GLN A 126 3.19 9.99 -9.22
CA GLN A 126 3.10 11.36 -9.70
C GLN A 126 4.49 12.02 -9.62
N GLY A 127 5.14 12.17 -10.78
CA GLY A 127 6.54 12.57 -10.83
C GLY A 127 7.41 11.57 -10.06
N SER A 128 8.26 12.08 -9.16
CA SER A 128 9.13 11.25 -8.31
C SER A 128 8.45 10.75 -7.03
N VAL A 129 7.14 10.93 -6.86
CA VAL A 129 6.42 10.51 -5.64
C VAL A 129 5.49 9.34 -5.94
N VAL A 130 5.65 8.27 -5.18
CA VAL A 130 4.69 7.17 -5.12
C VAL A 130 3.76 7.37 -3.93
N ARG A 131 2.46 7.23 -4.18
CA ARG A 131 1.39 7.24 -3.19
C ARG A 131 0.79 5.86 -3.09
N ILE A 132 0.73 5.32 -1.89
CA ILE A 132 0.16 4.01 -1.58
C ILE A 132 -1.03 4.26 -0.68
N ALA A 133 -2.22 4.26 -1.27
CA ALA A 133 -3.47 4.34 -0.53
C ALA A 133 -3.83 2.96 0.02
N VAL A 134 -4.16 2.89 1.30
CA VAL A 134 -4.50 1.65 1.99
C VAL A 134 -5.81 1.85 2.75
N VAL A 135 -6.72 0.88 2.64
CA VAL A 135 -7.96 0.82 3.42
C VAL A 135 -8.01 -0.52 4.16
N MET A 136 -8.31 -0.51 5.45
CA MET A 136 -8.41 -1.75 6.23
C MET A 136 -9.88 -2.17 6.33
N PRO A 137 -10.19 -3.43 6.02
CA PRO A 137 -11.57 -3.93 6.08
C PRO A 137 -12.07 -4.11 7.51
N ASN A 138 -11.18 -4.48 8.43
CA ASN A 138 -11.49 -4.77 9.82
C ASN A 138 -10.50 -4.06 10.76
N THR A 139 -10.84 -3.99 12.04
CA THR A 139 -9.89 -3.57 13.07
C THR A 139 -8.83 -4.64 13.29
N GLY A 140 -7.65 -4.23 13.76
CA GLY A 140 -6.54 -5.12 14.08
C GLY A 140 -5.25 -4.73 13.38
N PHE A 141 -4.28 -5.62 13.47
CA PHE A 141 -2.93 -5.41 12.94
C PHE A 141 -2.81 -5.91 11.51
N TYR A 142 -2.18 -5.11 10.65
CA TYR A 142 -1.88 -5.43 9.26
C TYR A 142 -0.41 -5.19 8.96
N LYS A 143 0.19 -6.09 8.18
CA LYS A 143 1.52 -5.93 7.60
C LYS A 143 1.35 -5.35 6.20
N LEU A 144 1.93 -4.19 5.93
CA LEU A 144 2.05 -3.67 4.56
C LEU A 144 3.47 -3.91 4.08
N GLN A 145 3.64 -4.80 3.10
CA GLN A 145 4.93 -5.18 2.57
C GLN A 145 5.14 -4.53 1.21
N LEU A 146 6.26 -3.85 1.05
CA LEU A 146 6.62 -3.17 -0.18
C LEU A 146 7.74 -3.93 -0.89
N TYR A 147 7.54 -4.16 -2.18
CA TYR A 147 8.46 -4.85 -3.05
C TYR A 147 8.77 -4.01 -4.28
N CYS A 148 10.03 -3.98 -4.70
CA CYS A 148 10.44 -3.18 -5.84
C CYS A 148 11.45 -3.91 -6.74
N LYS A 149 11.47 -3.49 -8.00
CA LYS A 149 12.54 -3.78 -8.97
C LYS A 149 12.77 -2.57 -9.90
N PRO A 150 13.96 -2.39 -10.47
CA PRO A 150 14.15 -1.42 -11.56
C PRO A 150 13.23 -1.73 -12.74
N VAL A 151 12.70 -0.70 -13.43
CA VAL A 151 11.84 -0.91 -14.62
C VAL A 151 12.59 -1.65 -15.73
N ALA A 152 13.89 -1.41 -15.87
CA ALA A 152 14.75 -2.10 -16.84
C ALA A 152 14.99 -3.59 -16.53
N ASP A 153 14.68 -4.05 -15.31
CA ASP A 153 14.80 -5.45 -14.92
C ASP A 153 13.63 -6.25 -15.49
N THR A 154 13.90 -7.07 -16.50
CA THR A 154 12.90 -7.92 -17.17
C THR A 154 12.59 -9.20 -16.40
N SER A 155 13.26 -9.46 -15.28
CA SER A 155 12.90 -10.56 -14.40
C SER A 155 11.58 -10.25 -13.66
N ASN A 156 10.89 -11.29 -13.23
CA ASN A 156 9.72 -11.17 -12.35
C ASN A 156 10.10 -11.20 -10.86
N GLN A 157 11.36 -10.88 -10.53
CA GLN A 157 11.86 -10.92 -9.16
C GLN A 157 11.80 -9.54 -8.52
N PHE A 158 10.86 -9.33 -7.62
CA PHE A 158 10.80 -8.14 -6.80
C PHE A 158 11.54 -8.37 -5.47
N ALA A 159 12.27 -7.37 -5.01
CA ALA A 159 12.93 -7.41 -3.71
C ALA A 159 12.06 -6.72 -2.66
N GLY A 160 11.93 -7.32 -1.48
CA GLY A 160 11.33 -6.64 -0.33
C GLY A 160 12.17 -5.43 0.09
N VAL A 161 11.56 -4.25 0.13
CA VAL A 161 12.24 -2.98 0.42
C VAL A 161 11.81 -2.35 1.75
N TYR A 162 10.56 -2.55 2.17
CA TYR A 162 10.06 -1.93 3.40
C TYR A 162 8.86 -2.71 3.93
N ASN A 163 8.74 -2.85 5.25
CA ASN A 163 7.54 -3.40 5.88
C ASN A 163 6.99 -2.44 6.94
N TYR A 164 5.71 -2.14 6.86
CA TYR A 164 4.96 -1.44 7.92
C TYR A 164 4.14 -2.43 8.74
N LEU A 165 3.90 -2.07 10.00
CA LEU A 165 2.84 -2.60 10.83
C LEU A 165 1.80 -1.50 11.06
N ILE A 166 0.58 -1.73 10.60
CA ILE A 166 -0.53 -0.79 10.73
C ILE A 166 -1.51 -1.37 11.75
N ASN A 167 -1.82 -0.62 12.79
CA ASN A 167 -2.84 -0.94 13.78
C ASN A 167 -4.11 -0.13 13.49
N CYS A 168 -5.11 -0.78 12.91
CA CYS A 168 -6.41 -0.19 12.65
C CYS A 168 -7.30 -0.35 13.89
N LYS A 169 -7.52 0.72 14.65
CA LYS A 169 -8.30 0.66 15.90
C LYS A 169 -9.80 0.86 15.66
N LYS A 170 -10.18 1.51 14.55
CA LYS A 170 -11.58 1.85 14.25
C LYS A 170 -11.89 1.79 12.76
N ILE A 171 -13.08 1.27 12.44
CA ILE A 171 -13.69 1.40 11.11
C ILE A 171 -14.58 2.64 11.12
N THR A 172 -14.18 3.67 10.37
CA THR A 172 -14.87 4.98 10.35
C THR A 172 -15.59 5.25 9.02
N GLN A 173 -15.27 4.48 7.98
CA GLN A 173 -15.88 4.60 6.66
C GLN A 173 -16.11 3.20 6.05
N PRO A 174 -17.13 3.04 5.20
CA PRO A 174 -17.31 1.83 4.40
C PRO A 174 -16.06 1.49 3.61
N VAL A 175 -15.81 0.19 3.47
CA VAL A 175 -14.64 -0.32 2.76
C VAL A 175 -15.10 -0.71 1.37
N HIS A 176 -14.60 0.03 0.38
CA HIS A 176 -14.80 -0.29 -1.02
C HIS A 176 -13.47 -0.72 -1.63
N PRO A 177 -13.42 -1.83 -2.38
CA PRO A 177 -12.19 -2.27 -3.02
C PRO A 177 -11.73 -1.25 -4.04
N PHE A 178 -10.41 -1.00 -4.06
CA PHE A 178 -9.78 -0.28 -5.15
C PHE A 178 -9.83 -1.12 -6.44
N PRO A 179 -9.74 -0.48 -7.62
CA PRO A 179 -9.62 -1.21 -8.86
C PRO A 179 -8.30 -1.98 -8.92
N THR A 180 -8.36 -3.21 -9.44
CA THR A 180 -7.20 -4.03 -9.74
C THR A 180 -6.31 -3.33 -10.77
N GLN A 181 -5.01 -3.26 -10.49
CA GLN A 181 -4.01 -2.62 -11.35
C GLN A 181 -3.32 -3.65 -12.25
N TYR A 182 -3.30 -3.41 -13.55
CA TYR A 182 -2.58 -4.24 -14.52
C TYR A 182 -1.20 -3.66 -14.84
N GLU A 183 -0.35 -4.46 -15.49
CA GLU A 183 1.04 -4.11 -15.81
C GLU A 183 1.17 -2.76 -16.54
N GLN A 184 0.19 -2.39 -17.36
CA GLN A 184 0.19 -1.14 -18.12
C GLN A 184 -0.13 0.10 -17.27
N TRP A 185 -0.55 -0.07 -16.01
CA TRP A 185 -0.67 1.01 -15.04
C TRP A 185 0.71 1.36 -14.48
N GLU A 186 1.45 2.18 -15.22
CA GLU A 186 2.87 2.48 -14.96
C GLU A 186 3.12 3.96 -14.62
N GLU A 187 4.37 4.39 -14.74
CA GLU A 187 4.84 5.72 -14.36
C GLU A 187 3.97 6.87 -14.91
N GLY A 188 3.56 7.75 -13.99
CA GLY A 188 2.72 8.91 -14.29
C GLY A 188 1.23 8.59 -14.47
N CYS A 189 0.82 7.32 -14.39
CA CYS A 189 -0.60 6.99 -14.31
C CYS A 189 -1.16 7.41 -12.94
N LEU A 190 -2.29 8.13 -12.98
CA LEU A 190 -2.96 8.66 -11.78
C LEU A 190 -4.47 8.54 -11.96
N LEU A 191 -5.16 7.92 -11.01
CA LEU A 191 -6.62 7.89 -10.97
C LEU A 191 -7.06 8.93 -9.95
N GLU A 192 -7.69 10.00 -10.41
CA GLU A 192 -8.19 11.03 -9.50
C GLU A 192 -9.61 10.71 -9.03
N THR A 193 -10.46 10.23 -9.94
CA THR A 193 -11.81 9.78 -9.61
C THR A 193 -12.35 8.82 -10.67
N PRO A 194 -13.21 7.86 -10.29
CA PRO A 194 -13.53 7.48 -8.91
C PRO A 194 -12.52 6.44 -8.38
N MET A 195 -12.15 6.47 -7.10
CA MET A 195 -11.21 5.48 -6.54
C MET A 195 -11.83 4.08 -6.33
N TYR A 196 -13.15 4.00 -6.38
CA TYR A 196 -13.95 2.78 -6.27
C TYR A 196 -15.31 3.05 -6.92
N LEU A 197 -16.08 2.00 -7.22
CA LEU A 197 -17.45 2.15 -7.69
C LEU A 197 -18.42 1.75 -6.59
N HIS A 198 -19.45 2.57 -6.42
CA HIS A 198 -20.56 2.31 -5.52
C HIS A 198 -21.82 2.99 -6.04
N ARG A 199 -22.99 2.46 -5.68
CA ARG A 199 -24.29 3.00 -6.11
C ARG A 199 -24.52 4.45 -5.70
N ASP A 200 -23.84 4.90 -4.65
CA ASP A 200 -23.93 6.28 -4.15
C ASP A 200 -23.38 7.33 -5.12
N TYR A 201 -22.57 6.92 -6.11
CA TYR A 201 -22.14 7.81 -7.19
C TYR A 201 -23.25 8.14 -8.20
N GLY A 202 -24.42 7.49 -8.10
CA GLY A 202 -25.54 7.73 -8.99
C GLY A 202 -25.35 7.15 -10.40
N ASN A 203 -26.23 7.52 -11.33
CA ASN A 203 -26.29 6.87 -12.63
C ASN A 203 -25.12 7.21 -13.58
N GLU A 204 -24.48 8.35 -13.38
CA GLU A 204 -23.36 8.83 -14.18
C GLU A 204 -22.18 9.18 -13.28
N VAL A 205 -21.06 8.50 -13.50
CA VAL A 205 -19.86 8.66 -12.68
C VAL A 205 -18.79 9.37 -13.49
N LEU A 206 -18.20 10.42 -12.92
CA LEU A 206 -17.06 11.11 -13.53
C LEU A 206 -15.80 10.25 -13.37
N PHE A 207 -15.21 9.90 -14.50
CA PHE A 207 -13.85 9.39 -14.56
C PHE A 207 -12.91 10.54 -14.90
N ARG A 208 -11.83 10.69 -14.14
CA ARG A 208 -10.70 11.58 -14.42
C ARG A 208 -9.41 10.83 -14.11
N VAL A 209 -8.61 10.61 -15.15
CA VAL A 209 -7.43 9.74 -15.10
C VAL A 209 -6.30 10.36 -15.92
N ALA A 210 -5.10 10.43 -15.35
CA ALA A 210 -3.88 10.71 -16.08
C ALA A 210 -3.34 9.39 -16.65
N VAL A 211 -3.17 9.33 -17.97
CA VAL A 211 -2.52 8.23 -18.68
C VAL A 211 -1.55 8.86 -19.67
N PRO A 212 -0.29 9.08 -19.27
CA PRO A 212 0.72 9.68 -20.12
C PRO A 212 0.91 8.89 -21.41
N LYS A 213 1.23 9.57 -22.52
CA LYS A 213 1.52 8.96 -23.84
C LYS A 213 0.37 8.18 -24.50
N ALA A 214 -0.79 8.07 -23.85
CA ALA A 214 -1.98 7.50 -24.48
C ALA A 214 -2.46 8.40 -25.62
N THR A 215 -3.01 7.77 -26.65
CA THR A 215 -3.68 8.41 -27.80
C THR A 215 -5.20 8.34 -27.69
N ALA A 216 -5.72 7.41 -26.86
CA ALA A 216 -7.12 7.32 -26.50
C ALA A 216 -7.26 6.56 -25.17
N VAL A 217 -8.26 6.93 -24.38
CA VAL A 217 -8.66 6.23 -23.15
C VAL A 217 -10.16 5.97 -23.20
N ALA A 218 -10.59 4.81 -22.74
CA ALA A 218 -11.99 4.42 -22.69
C ALA A 218 -12.31 3.69 -21.40
N VAL A 219 -13.51 3.94 -20.88
CA VAL A 219 -14.12 3.11 -19.84
C VAL A 219 -15.08 2.14 -20.51
N ILE A 220 -14.95 0.86 -20.20
CA ILE A 220 -15.78 -0.21 -20.74
C ILE A 220 -16.57 -0.80 -19.58
N ALA A 221 -17.90 -0.83 -19.69
CA ALA A 221 -18.79 -1.47 -18.73
C ALA A 221 -19.60 -2.55 -19.45
N GLY A 222 -19.27 -3.82 -19.22
CA GLY A 222 -19.75 -4.93 -20.06
C GLY A 222 -19.34 -4.72 -21.52
N ASP A 223 -20.30 -4.61 -22.44
CA ASP A 223 -20.03 -4.34 -23.85
C ASP A 223 -20.09 -2.85 -24.23
N LYS A 224 -20.36 -1.96 -23.26
CA LYS A 224 -20.54 -0.53 -23.54
C LYS A 224 -19.23 0.23 -23.39
N TRP A 225 -18.78 0.81 -24.50
CA TRP A 225 -17.60 1.67 -24.55
C TRP A 225 -17.97 3.13 -24.36
N THR A 226 -17.24 3.82 -23.47
CA THR A 226 -17.30 5.26 -23.31
C THR A 226 -15.90 5.84 -23.45
N HIS A 227 -15.62 6.53 -24.56
CA HIS A 227 -14.34 7.19 -24.78
C HIS A 227 -14.25 8.47 -23.95
N LEU A 228 -13.15 8.60 -23.21
CA LEU A 228 -12.85 9.80 -22.44
C LEU A 228 -12.25 10.86 -23.36
N GLN A 229 -12.51 12.13 -23.04
CA GLN A 229 -11.96 13.26 -23.76
C GLN A 229 -10.67 13.72 -23.08
N ALA A 230 -9.66 14.06 -23.87
CA ALA A 230 -8.46 14.67 -23.33
C ALA A 230 -8.79 16.11 -22.88
N SER A 231 -8.79 16.37 -21.57
CA SER A 231 -8.97 17.74 -21.08
C SER A 231 -7.67 18.53 -21.15
N GLN A 232 -6.53 17.86 -20.99
CA GLN A 232 -5.18 18.38 -21.20
C GLN A 232 -4.26 17.24 -21.67
N THR A 233 -3.02 17.55 -22.05
CA THR A 233 -2.05 16.54 -22.48
C THR A 233 -1.89 15.44 -21.42
N GLY A 234 -2.29 14.22 -21.76
CA GLY A 234 -2.18 13.04 -20.89
C GLY A 234 -3.26 12.92 -19.81
N ILE A 235 -4.21 13.87 -19.70
CA ILE A 235 -5.32 13.82 -18.75
C ILE A 235 -6.62 13.58 -19.50
N TRP A 236 -7.36 12.56 -19.08
CA TRP A 236 -8.57 12.08 -19.73
C TRP A 236 -9.75 12.13 -18.77
N GLU A 237 -10.87 12.66 -19.23
CA GLU A 237 -12.08 12.76 -18.42
C GLU A 237 -13.37 12.51 -19.20
N GLY A 238 -14.40 12.08 -18.48
CA GLY A 238 -15.72 11.83 -19.06
C GLY A 238 -16.67 11.23 -18.06
N LYS A 239 -17.96 11.52 -18.22
CA LYS A 239 -19.03 10.90 -17.43
C LYS A 239 -19.44 9.58 -18.08
N VAL A 240 -19.48 8.52 -17.28
CA VAL A 240 -19.82 7.17 -17.73
C VAL A 240 -21.12 6.74 -17.07
N LYS A 241 -22.08 6.27 -17.88
CA LYS A 241 -23.38 5.79 -17.39
C LYS A 241 -23.22 4.40 -16.77
N LEU A 242 -23.15 4.35 -15.44
CA LEU A 242 -22.95 3.12 -14.66
C LEU A 242 -24.18 2.63 -13.90
N GLY A 243 -25.23 3.46 -13.77
CA GLY A 243 -26.43 3.14 -12.98
C GLY A 243 -27.04 1.75 -13.26
N SER A 244 -27.11 1.35 -14.53
CA SER A 244 -27.68 0.06 -14.94
C SER A 244 -26.81 -1.17 -14.66
N PHE A 245 -25.60 -0.97 -14.11
CA PHE A 245 -24.59 -2.01 -13.93
C PHE A 245 -24.30 -2.31 -12.46
N TYR A 246 -24.80 -1.50 -11.51
CA TYR A 246 -24.54 -1.72 -10.07
C TYR A 246 -25.14 -3.03 -9.53
N ASP A 247 -26.30 -3.45 -10.03
CA ASP A 247 -26.98 -4.67 -9.58
C ASP A 247 -26.61 -5.90 -10.44
N LYS A 248 -25.55 -5.79 -11.23
CA LYS A 248 -25.05 -6.86 -12.10
C LYS A 248 -23.59 -7.08 -11.78
N GLU A 249 -23.12 -8.33 -11.91
CA GLU A 249 -21.69 -8.65 -11.97
C GLU A 249 -21.10 -8.16 -13.31
N THR A 250 -21.13 -6.85 -13.53
CA THR A 250 -20.59 -6.22 -14.73
C THR A 250 -19.18 -5.77 -14.45
N GLU A 251 -18.26 -6.28 -15.26
CA GLU A 251 -16.89 -5.81 -15.26
C GLU A 251 -16.83 -4.37 -15.80
N VAL A 252 -16.22 -3.46 -15.03
CA VAL A 252 -15.94 -2.09 -15.45
C VAL A 252 -14.42 -1.91 -15.52
N THR A 253 -13.88 -1.56 -16.68
CA THR A 253 -12.45 -1.41 -16.91
C THR A 253 -12.09 -0.05 -17.49
N VAL A 254 -10.92 0.47 -17.09
CA VAL A 254 -10.27 1.63 -17.74
C VAL A 254 -9.20 1.10 -18.67
N ASN A 255 -9.26 1.50 -19.93
CA ASN A 255 -8.41 0.98 -20.98
C ASN A 255 -7.75 2.11 -21.76
N ALA A 256 -6.52 1.92 -22.20
CA ALA A 256 -5.79 2.90 -22.98
C ALA A 256 -5.20 2.33 -24.26
N LYS A 257 -5.00 3.21 -25.24
CA LYS A 257 -4.35 2.91 -26.51
C LYS A 257 -3.15 3.83 -26.69
N TYR A 258 -1.99 3.26 -27.04
CA TYR A 258 -0.74 4.00 -27.23
C TYR A 258 -0.31 4.04 -28.70
N SER A 259 0.44 5.08 -29.10
CA SER A 259 1.03 5.17 -30.43
C SER A 259 2.16 4.16 -30.60
N GLY A 260 2.17 3.37 -31.68
CA GLY A 260 3.22 2.39 -31.96
C GLY A 260 2.99 0.97 -31.43
N GLY A 261 1.91 0.76 -30.66
CA GLY A 261 1.46 -0.57 -30.24
C GLY A 261 0.53 -1.26 -31.25
N SER A 262 0.01 -2.43 -30.89
CA SER A 262 -1.10 -3.06 -31.63
C SER A 262 -2.30 -2.09 -31.71
N LYS A 263 -3.18 -2.22 -32.70
CA LYS A 263 -4.40 -1.38 -32.79
C LYS A 263 -5.35 -1.53 -31.60
N ARG A 264 -5.05 -2.42 -30.63
CA ARG A 264 -5.91 -2.82 -29.52
C ARG A 264 -5.68 -1.95 -28.29
N TYR A 265 -6.73 -1.85 -27.47
CA TYR A 265 -6.66 -1.25 -26.15
C TYR A 265 -6.03 -2.24 -25.17
N SER A 266 -5.24 -1.73 -24.22
CA SER A 266 -4.76 -2.46 -23.07
C SER A 266 -5.56 -2.04 -21.83
N THR A 267 -5.93 -3.02 -21.01
CA THR A 267 -6.60 -2.77 -19.73
C THR A 267 -5.60 -2.25 -18.73
N LEU A 268 -5.92 -1.11 -18.10
CA LEU A 268 -5.10 -0.50 -17.07
C LEU A 268 -5.63 -0.82 -15.68
N LEU A 269 -6.95 -0.66 -15.51
CA LEU A 269 -7.64 -0.82 -14.24
C LEU A 269 -8.92 -1.64 -14.44
N LYS A 270 -9.27 -2.45 -13.45
CA LYS A 270 -10.55 -3.18 -13.38
C LYS A 270 -11.20 -2.94 -12.02
N TYR A 271 -12.41 -2.40 -12.02
CA TYR A 271 -13.21 -2.31 -10.80
C TYR A 271 -13.84 -3.65 -10.49
N ASN A 272 -13.73 -4.05 -9.23
CA ASN A 272 -14.42 -5.21 -8.69
C ASN A 272 -15.76 -4.69 -8.15
N ASN A 273 -16.85 -5.01 -8.84
CA ASN A 273 -18.21 -4.62 -8.47
C ASN A 273 -18.91 -5.80 -7.79
#